data_AF-A0A9D6ESQ6-F1
#
_entry.id   AF-A0A9D6ESQ6-F1
#
_cell.length_a   1.000
_cell.length_b   1.000
_cell.length_c   1.000
_cell.angle_alpha   90.00
_cell.angle_beta   90.00
_cell.angle_gamma   90.00
#
_symmetry.space_group_name_H-M   'P 1'
#
loop_
_entity.id
_entity.type
_entity.pdbx_description
1 polymer ?
#
loop_
_entity_poly.entity_id
_entity_poly.type
_entity_poly.pdbx_seq_one_letter_code
_entity_poly.pdbx_strand_id
1 'polypeptide(L)'
;MKQLAIIGKKSDSLVFVIHKHAATRLHYDFRLQIGNVMPSWAIPKGPSLDPTVKRLAMQTPDHDLTYRHFEGIIPPDNYGAGTVMIWDTGAYIPEIELEKGRRELVKDREVAQKVMKEGMKKGELKFQLFGSKLKGSFALIKTRGFGPKNSWLLIKHKDEYVQKDYNANDYDFSAKTKRTLTEISQNVIHNIKTTHHAFS
;
A
#
# COMPACT_ATOMS: atom_id res chain seq x y z
N MET A 1 24.96 -12.40 -26.45
CA MET A 1 24.32 -12.33 -25.11
C MET A 1 23.51 -11.05 -25.06
N LYS A 2 22.18 -11.14 -24.98
CA LYS A 2 21.27 -10.00 -25.18
C LYS A 2 21.18 -9.13 -23.93
N GLN A 3 21.32 -7.84 -24.17
CA GLN A 3 21.21 -6.67 -23.30
C GLN A 3 20.03 -6.74 -22.31
N LEU A 4 20.34 -6.75 -21.01
CA LEU A 4 19.44 -6.34 -19.93
C LEU A 4 19.32 -4.81 -19.95
N ALA A 5 18.38 -4.28 -20.74
CA ALA A 5 18.06 -2.86 -20.74
C ALA A 5 16.54 -2.65 -20.82
N ILE A 6 15.81 -3.07 -19.79
CA ILE A 6 14.47 -2.54 -19.49
C ILE A 6 14.35 -2.37 -17.98
N ILE A 7 15.16 -1.48 -17.42
CA ILE A 7 14.84 -0.83 -16.16
C ILE A 7 14.68 0.63 -16.54
N GLY A 8 13.44 1.07 -16.74
CA GLY A 8 13.15 2.50 -16.86
C GLY A 8 13.81 3.24 -15.70
N LYS A 9 14.33 4.45 -15.94
CA LYS A 9 14.98 5.25 -14.90
C LYS A 9 14.09 5.24 -13.64
N LYS A 10 14.73 5.11 -12.47
CA LYS A 10 14.11 5.10 -11.13
C LYS A 10 13.14 6.29 -10.86
N SER A 11 13.09 7.29 -11.74
CA SER A 11 12.21 8.47 -11.72
C SER A 11 10.84 8.30 -12.36
N ASP A 12 10.60 7.26 -13.17
CA ASP A 12 9.43 7.25 -14.06
C ASP A 12 8.24 6.46 -13.48
N SER A 13 8.48 5.49 -12.61
CA SER A 13 7.43 4.68 -11.99
C SER A 13 6.73 5.42 -10.84
N LEU A 14 5.43 5.18 -10.68
CA LEU A 14 4.66 5.67 -9.54
C LEU A 14 4.98 4.81 -8.31
N VAL A 15 4.83 5.35 -7.11
CA VAL A 15 5.18 4.63 -5.87
C VAL A 15 3.96 4.27 -5.04
N PHE A 16 4.10 3.18 -4.28
CA PHE A 16 3.11 2.77 -3.30
C PHE A 16 3.76 2.52 -1.94
N VAL A 17 2.92 2.52 -0.91
CA VAL A 17 3.27 2.07 0.44
C VAL A 17 2.08 1.34 1.04
N ILE A 18 2.38 0.33 1.85
CA ILE A 18 1.43 -0.31 2.74
C ILE A 18 1.97 -0.15 4.14
N HIS A 19 1.21 0.54 5.00
CA HIS A 19 1.51 0.56 6.41
C HIS A 19 0.71 -0.51 7.13
N LYS A 20 1.35 -1.28 8.02
CA LYS A 20 0.63 -2.09 9.02
C LYS A 20 0.47 -1.22 10.25
N HIS A 21 -0.78 -1.03 10.67
CA HIS A 21 -1.15 -0.03 11.65
C HIS A 21 -1.88 -0.70 12.83
N ALA A 22 -1.19 -0.80 13.97
CA ALA A 22 -1.77 -1.23 15.24
C ALA A 22 -2.39 -0.02 15.95
N ALA A 23 -3.56 0.41 15.47
CA ALA A 23 -4.43 1.35 16.15
C ALA A 23 -5.41 0.59 17.07
N THR A 24 -6.61 1.13 17.32
CA THR A 24 -7.70 0.45 18.05
C THR A 24 -8.01 -0.94 17.49
N ARG A 25 -7.86 -1.10 16.17
CA ARG A 25 -7.86 -2.38 15.48
C ARG A 25 -6.69 -2.43 14.52
N LEU A 26 -6.04 -3.58 14.46
CA LEU A 26 -5.01 -3.82 13.45
C LEU A 26 -5.64 -3.71 12.06
N HIS A 27 -5.02 -2.93 11.20
CA HIS A 27 -5.39 -2.80 9.79
C HIS A 27 -4.16 -2.46 8.96
N TYR A 28 -4.34 -2.42 7.64
CA TYR A 28 -3.29 -2.06 6.70
C TYR A 28 -3.73 -0.86 5.87
N ASP A 29 -2.98 0.23 5.92
CA ASP A 29 -3.22 1.40 5.09
C ASP A 29 -2.46 1.25 3.78
N PHE A 30 -3.18 0.96 2.70
CA PHE A 30 -2.64 0.89 1.35
C PHE A 30 -2.77 2.24 0.66
N ARG A 31 -1.67 2.73 0.08
CA ARG A 31 -1.60 4.05 -0.52
C ARG A 31 -0.87 4.01 -1.85
N LEU A 32 -1.44 4.67 -2.86
CA LEU A 32 -0.87 4.79 -4.20
C LEU A 32 -0.57 6.26 -4.50
N GLN A 33 0.61 6.59 -5.02
CA GLN A 33 0.86 7.94 -5.51
C GLN A 33 -0.03 8.23 -6.73
N ILE A 34 -0.87 9.26 -6.67
CA ILE A 34 -1.59 9.80 -7.83
C ILE A 34 -1.46 11.32 -7.81
N GLY A 35 -0.78 11.87 -8.82
CA GLY A 35 -0.30 13.25 -8.81
C GLY A 35 0.67 13.49 -7.66
N ASN A 36 0.33 14.47 -6.82
CA ASN A 36 1.15 14.96 -5.70
C ASN A 36 0.67 14.47 -4.33
N VAL A 37 -0.32 13.57 -4.30
CA VAL A 37 -0.90 13.01 -3.08
C VAL A 37 -0.93 11.49 -3.15
N MET A 38 -1.32 10.86 -2.05
CA MET A 38 -1.52 9.42 -1.94
C MET A 38 -2.95 9.09 -1.51
N PRO A 39 -3.87 8.86 -2.47
CA PRO A 39 -5.13 8.22 -2.16
C PRO A 39 -4.90 6.93 -1.38
N SER A 40 -5.70 6.78 -0.33
CA SER A 40 -5.44 5.82 0.74
C SER A 40 -6.67 4.98 1.04
N TRP A 41 -6.42 3.73 1.42
CA TRP A 41 -7.45 2.79 1.83
C TRP A 41 -7.01 1.99 3.05
N ALA A 42 -7.86 1.95 4.08
CA ALA A 42 -7.70 1.04 5.21
C ALA A 42 -8.25 -0.35 4.84
N ILE A 43 -7.44 -1.38 4.99
CA ILE A 43 -7.74 -2.78 4.68
C ILE A 43 -7.69 -3.58 5.98
N PRO A 44 -8.84 -3.82 6.66
CA PRO A 44 -8.84 -4.40 8.01
C PRO A 44 -8.18 -5.78 8.11
N LYS A 45 -8.34 -6.62 7.07
CA LYS A 45 -7.78 -7.97 7.03
C LYS A 45 -6.46 -8.07 6.22
N GLY A 46 -5.88 -6.93 5.86
CA GLY A 46 -4.69 -6.85 5.02
C GLY A 46 -4.90 -7.29 3.57
N PRO A 47 -3.90 -7.07 2.69
CA PRO A 47 -3.93 -7.55 1.31
C PRO A 47 -3.88 -9.08 1.23
N SER A 48 -4.15 -9.64 0.05
CA SER A 48 -3.96 -11.06 -0.23
C SER A 48 -3.37 -11.28 -1.62
N LEU A 49 -2.51 -12.29 -1.77
CA LEU A 49 -2.05 -12.80 -3.06
C LEU A 49 -2.94 -13.94 -3.59
N ASP A 50 -4.03 -14.28 -2.88
CA ASP A 50 -5.01 -15.25 -3.34
C ASP A 50 -6.10 -14.54 -4.18
N PRO A 51 -6.25 -14.84 -5.48
CA PRO A 51 -7.23 -14.20 -6.34
C PRO A 51 -8.69 -14.58 -6.02
N THR A 52 -8.92 -15.59 -5.18
CA THR A 52 -10.25 -15.96 -4.70
C THR A 52 -10.71 -15.08 -3.52
N VAL A 53 -9.77 -14.39 -2.85
CA VAL A 53 -10.03 -13.58 -1.68
C VAL A 53 -10.19 -12.11 -2.06
N LYS A 54 -11.41 -11.57 -1.90
CA LYS A 54 -11.68 -10.14 -2.06
C LYS A 54 -11.52 -9.44 -0.71
N ARG A 55 -10.68 -8.39 -0.65
CA ARG A 55 -10.44 -7.64 0.58
C ARG A 55 -11.21 -6.32 0.57
N LEU A 56 -12.00 -6.07 1.60
CA LEU A 56 -12.60 -4.75 1.82
C LEU A 56 -11.48 -3.71 2.02
N ALA A 57 -11.57 -2.62 1.27
CA ALA A 57 -10.66 -1.49 1.31
C ALA A 57 -11.50 -0.22 1.50
N MET A 58 -11.46 0.37 2.70
CA MET A 58 -12.21 1.57 3.03
C MET A 58 -11.40 2.80 2.64
N GLN A 59 -11.89 3.62 1.72
CA GLN A 59 -11.16 4.81 1.32
C GLN A 59 -11.08 5.81 2.48
N THR A 60 -9.88 6.29 2.77
CA THR A 60 -9.57 7.30 3.80
C THR A 60 -9.10 8.60 3.14
N PRO A 61 -8.94 9.70 3.90
CA PRO A 61 -8.37 10.94 3.36
C PRO A 61 -7.01 10.72 2.69
N ASP A 62 -6.73 11.52 1.66
CA ASP A 62 -5.44 11.51 0.98
C ASP A 62 -4.32 11.88 1.95
N HIS A 63 -3.12 11.34 1.71
CA HIS A 63 -1.93 11.66 2.48
C HIS A 63 -0.85 12.28 1.59
N ASP A 64 0.02 13.10 2.18
CA ASP A 64 1.18 13.64 1.47
C ASP A 64 2.18 12.53 1.09
N LEU A 65 2.92 12.75 0.01
CA LEU A 65 3.92 11.80 -0.48
C LEU A 65 5.01 11.49 0.56
N THR A 66 5.36 12.46 1.42
CA THR A 66 6.38 12.30 2.46
C THR A 66 5.95 11.28 3.51
N TYR A 67 4.64 11.12 3.75
CA TYR A 67 4.10 10.19 4.73
C TYR A 67 4.42 8.73 4.43
N ARG A 68 4.74 8.40 3.17
CA ARG A 68 5.19 7.05 2.78
C ARG A 68 6.47 6.57 3.48
N HIS A 69 7.20 7.51 4.11
CA HIS A 69 8.44 7.24 4.82
C HIS A 69 8.26 7.12 6.34
N PHE A 70 7.05 7.35 6.84
CA PHE A 70 6.73 7.32 8.25
C PHE A 70 6.69 5.89 8.80
N GLU A 71 7.46 5.66 9.86
CA GLU A 71 7.45 4.43 10.65
C GLU A 71 7.73 4.83 12.09
N GLY A 72 6.84 4.47 13.01
CA GLY A 72 6.91 4.94 14.39
C GLY A 72 5.58 4.84 15.12
N ILE A 73 5.36 5.71 16.10
CA ILE A 73 4.17 5.74 16.94
C ILE A 73 3.41 7.04 16.69
N ILE A 74 2.12 6.93 16.44
CA ILE A 74 1.18 8.05 16.47
C ILE A 74 0.71 8.21 17.92
N PRO A 75 0.88 9.40 18.54
CA PRO A 75 0.52 9.61 19.94
C PRO A 75 -0.96 9.34 20.26
N PRO A 76 -1.31 8.96 21.51
CA PRO A 76 -2.67 8.59 21.93
C PRO A 76 -3.76 9.61 21.61
N ASP A 77 -3.45 10.90 21.70
CA ASP A 77 -4.44 11.99 21.51
C ASP A 77 -4.65 12.35 20.03
N ASN A 78 -3.90 11.72 19.13
CA ASN A 78 -4.02 11.96 17.70
C ASN A 78 -4.94 10.94 17.02
N TYR A 79 -5.60 11.39 15.96
CA TYR A 79 -6.36 10.50 15.09
C TYR A 79 -5.44 9.41 14.51
N GLY A 80 -5.84 8.15 14.67
CA GLY A 80 -5.02 7.01 14.28
C GLY A 80 -3.89 6.71 15.27
N ALA A 81 -4.03 7.03 16.55
CA ALA A 81 -3.11 6.60 17.60
C ALA A 81 -2.77 5.12 17.49
N GLY A 82 -1.47 4.79 17.55
CA GLY A 82 -1.01 3.43 17.32
C GLY A 82 0.40 3.34 16.75
N THR A 83 0.90 2.10 16.65
CA THR A 83 2.19 1.83 16.01
C THR A 83 2.00 1.63 14.51
N VAL A 84 2.82 2.30 13.71
CA VAL A 84 2.81 2.26 12.25
C VAL A 84 4.12 1.67 11.73
N MET A 85 4.03 0.58 10.99
CA MET A 85 5.14 -0.08 10.30
C MET A 85 5.02 0.14 8.79
N ILE A 86 6.13 0.43 8.10
CA ILE A 86 6.17 0.32 6.62
C ILE A 86 6.21 -1.17 6.28
N TRP A 87 5.05 -1.79 6.12
CA TRP A 87 4.91 -3.22 5.91
C TRP A 87 5.36 -3.63 4.52
N ASP A 88 5.04 -2.84 3.49
CA ASP A 88 5.61 -3.00 2.15
C ASP A 88 5.72 -1.64 1.45
N THR A 89 6.64 -1.53 0.49
CA THR A 89 6.77 -0.34 -0.35
C THR A 89 7.47 -0.71 -1.65
N GLY A 90 7.18 0.04 -2.70
CA GLY A 90 7.81 -0.19 -3.99
C GLY A 90 7.25 0.72 -5.06
N ALA A 91 7.56 0.35 -6.31
CA ALA A 91 6.96 0.96 -7.48
C ALA A 91 5.65 0.25 -7.84
N TYR A 92 4.79 0.94 -8.57
CA TYR A 92 3.68 0.33 -9.27
C TYR A 92 3.55 0.94 -10.67
N ILE A 93 2.95 0.16 -11.57
CA ILE A 93 2.66 0.58 -12.94
C ILE A 93 1.15 0.36 -13.18
N PRO A 94 0.40 1.38 -13.64
CA PRO A 94 -1.01 1.19 -13.98
C PRO A 94 -1.20 0.19 -15.12
N GLU A 95 -2.33 -0.48 -15.11
CA GLU A 95 -2.76 -1.38 -16.17
C GLU A 95 -4.05 -0.84 -16.80
N ILE A 96 -4.16 -0.95 -18.12
CA ILE A 96 -5.42 -0.80 -18.85
C ILE A 96 -5.89 -2.18 -19.30
N GLU A 97 -7.20 -2.42 -19.26
CA GLU A 97 -7.78 -3.65 -19.79
C GLU A 97 -8.18 -3.41 -21.25
N LEU A 98 -7.58 -4.19 -22.16
CA LEU A 98 -7.84 -4.10 -23.59
C LEU A 98 -9.05 -4.97 -23.97
N GLU A 99 -9.11 -6.16 -23.37
CA GLU A 99 -10.17 -7.16 -23.47
C GLU A 99 -10.28 -7.88 -22.13
N LYS A 100 -11.37 -8.61 -21.89
CA LYS A 100 -11.60 -9.31 -20.63
C LYS A 100 -10.42 -10.22 -20.26
N GLY A 101 -9.70 -9.86 -19.20
CA GLY A 101 -8.52 -10.58 -18.69
C GLY A 101 -7.20 -10.25 -19.38
N ARG A 102 -7.20 -9.50 -20.48
CA ARG A 102 -6.00 -9.03 -21.19
C ARG A 102 -5.70 -7.59 -20.80
N ARG A 103 -4.59 -7.40 -20.09
CA ARG A 103 -4.16 -6.10 -19.56
C ARG A 103 -2.79 -5.71 -20.11
N GLU A 104 -2.58 -4.41 -20.27
CA GLU A 104 -1.31 -3.83 -20.70
C GLU A 104 -0.81 -2.81 -19.67
N LEU A 105 0.50 -2.82 -19.43
CA LEU A 105 1.18 -1.89 -18.54
C LEU A 105 1.35 -0.52 -19.20
N VAL A 106 0.90 0.52 -18.52
CA VAL A 106 1.06 1.91 -18.95
C VAL A 106 2.36 2.47 -18.39
N LYS A 107 3.42 2.41 -19.19
CA LYS A 107 4.79 2.74 -18.76
C LYS A 107 5.14 4.22 -18.84
N ASP A 108 4.51 4.97 -19.74
CA ASP A 108 4.69 6.41 -19.79
C ASP A 108 4.10 7.06 -18.54
N ARG A 109 4.89 7.87 -17.83
CA ARG A 109 4.51 8.43 -16.53
C ARG A 109 3.33 9.39 -16.62
N GLU A 110 3.27 10.21 -17.66
CA GLU A 110 2.20 11.19 -17.80
C GLU A 110 0.87 10.49 -18.12
N VAL A 111 0.92 9.51 -19.03
CA VAL A 111 -0.24 8.67 -19.36
C VAL A 111 -0.67 7.85 -18.14
N ALA A 112 0.28 7.26 -17.40
CA ALA A 112 0.03 6.53 -16.16
C ALA A 112 -0.73 7.40 -15.14
N GLN A 113 -0.31 8.65 -14.95
CA GLN A 113 -1.02 9.60 -14.07
C GLN A 113 -2.44 9.89 -14.54
N LYS A 114 -2.66 10.07 -15.86
CA LYS A 114 -3.99 10.29 -16.43
C LYS A 114 -4.89 9.07 -16.19
N VAL A 115 -4.39 7.87 -16.46
CA VAL A 115 -5.10 6.59 -16.24
C VAL A 115 -5.52 6.45 -14.78
N MET A 116 -4.61 6.69 -13.84
CA MET A 116 -4.92 6.58 -12.40
C MET A 116 -5.94 7.64 -11.94
N LYS A 117 -5.82 8.88 -12.41
CA LYS A 117 -6.79 9.96 -12.09
C LYS A 117 -8.18 9.65 -12.63
N GLU A 118 -8.28 9.14 -13.85
CA GLU A 118 -9.57 8.72 -14.42
C GLU A 118 -10.14 7.51 -13.71
N GLY A 119 -9.31 6.51 -13.39
CA GLY A 119 -9.71 5.33 -12.67
C GLY A 119 -10.27 5.65 -11.28
N MET A 120 -9.69 6.62 -10.57
CA MET A 120 -10.24 7.15 -9.31
C MET A 120 -11.66 7.72 -9.48
N LYS A 121 -11.91 8.47 -10.58
CA LYS A 121 -13.24 9.01 -10.90
C LYS A 121 -14.23 7.91 -11.26
N LYS A 122 -13.80 6.92 -12.05
CA LYS A 122 -14.61 5.78 -12.50
C LYS A 122 -14.93 4.79 -11.36
N GLY A 123 -14.06 4.75 -10.35
CA GLY A 123 -14.15 3.80 -9.24
C GLY A 123 -13.45 2.47 -9.55
N GLU A 124 -12.43 2.48 -10.41
CA GLU A 124 -11.73 1.29 -10.86
C GLU A 124 -10.27 1.62 -11.16
N LEU A 125 -9.36 0.99 -10.43
CA LEU A 125 -7.92 1.07 -10.66
C LEU A 125 -7.38 -0.33 -10.91
N LYS A 126 -6.55 -0.50 -11.94
CA LYS A 126 -5.79 -1.72 -12.18
C LYS A 126 -4.32 -1.36 -12.26
N PHE A 127 -3.48 -2.15 -11.63
CA PHE A 127 -2.05 -1.86 -11.53
C PHE A 127 -1.26 -3.11 -11.15
N GLN A 128 0.00 -3.12 -11.54
CA GLN A 128 0.98 -4.10 -11.11
C GLN A 128 1.86 -3.52 -10.00
N LEU A 129 1.97 -4.23 -8.88
CA LEU A 129 2.85 -3.89 -7.77
C LEU A 129 4.22 -4.55 -7.93
N PHE A 130 5.26 -3.79 -7.58
CA PHE A 130 6.66 -4.22 -7.53
C PHE A 130 7.21 -3.99 -6.13
N GLY A 131 6.60 -4.66 -5.15
CA GLY A 131 6.99 -4.64 -3.74
C GLY A 131 7.91 -5.78 -3.34
N SER A 132 8.26 -5.79 -2.06
CA SER A 132 9.00 -6.90 -1.45
C SER A 132 8.06 -8.05 -1.06
N LYS A 133 6.84 -7.75 -0.64
CA LYS A 133 5.82 -8.72 -0.19
C LYS A 133 4.70 -8.87 -1.21
N LEU A 134 4.19 -7.76 -1.74
CA LEU A 134 3.19 -7.80 -2.80
C LEU A 134 3.82 -7.58 -4.16
N LYS A 135 3.54 -8.52 -5.07
CA LYS A 135 3.96 -8.47 -6.47
C LYS A 135 2.79 -8.85 -7.37
N GLY A 136 2.86 -8.42 -8.62
CA GLY A 136 1.88 -8.78 -9.64
C GLY A 136 0.68 -7.83 -9.70
N SER A 137 -0.29 -8.21 -10.51
CA SER A 137 -1.45 -7.43 -10.91
C SER A 137 -2.57 -7.49 -9.87
N PHE A 138 -3.14 -6.32 -9.58
CA PHE A 138 -4.25 -6.10 -8.65
C PHE A 138 -5.28 -5.15 -9.26
N ALA A 139 -6.46 -5.12 -8.65
CA ALA A 139 -7.46 -4.09 -8.86
C ALA A 139 -7.98 -3.53 -7.54
N LEU A 140 -8.31 -2.23 -7.54
CA LEU A 140 -9.18 -1.58 -6.56
C LEU A 140 -10.49 -1.21 -7.25
N ILE A 141 -11.60 -1.81 -6.83
CA ILE A 141 -12.93 -1.59 -7.41
C ILE A 141 -13.87 -1.00 -6.37
N LYS A 142 -14.41 0.19 -6.63
CA LYS A 142 -15.38 0.85 -5.75
C LYS A 142 -16.70 0.11 -5.79
N THR A 143 -17.26 -0.24 -4.62
CA THR A 143 -18.57 -0.88 -4.57
C THR A 143 -19.65 0.20 -4.76
N ARG A 144 -20.61 -0.06 -5.64
CA ARG A 144 -21.79 0.79 -5.85
C ARG A 144 -23.00 0.09 -5.24
N GLY A 145 -23.72 0.78 -4.35
CA GLY A 145 -24.98 0.28 -3.78
C GLY A 145 -24.89 -0.84 -2.74
N PHE A 146 -23.69 -1.24 -2.31
CA PHE A 146 -23.51 -2.24 -1.25
C PHE A 146 -22.31 -1.91 -0.35
N GLY A 147 -22.51 -2.09 0.96
CA GLY A 147 -21.52 -1.80 2.00
C GLY A 147 -21.52 -0.33 2.48
N PRO A 148 -20.64 0.01 3.43
CA PRO A 148 -20.47 1.39 3.90
C PRO A 148 -20.11 2.36 2.77
N LYS A 149 -20.42 3.65 2.95
CA LYS A 149 -20.00 4.70 2.01
C LYS A 149 -18.48 4.66 1.80
N ASN A 150 -18.04 4.89 0.56
CA ASN A 150 -16.62 4.86 0.16
C ASN A 150 -15.93 3.48 0.30
N SER A 151 -16.69 2.39 0.21
CA SER A 151 -16.14 1.03 0.17
C SER A 151 -15.55 0.70 -1.20
N TRP A 152 -14.39 0.02 -1.17
CA TRP A 152 -13.74 -0.58 -2.32
C TRP A 152 -13.39 -2.03 -2.03
N LEU A 153 -13.05 -2.79 -3.07
CA LEU A 153 -12.49 -4.12 -2.98
C LEU A 153 -11.08 -4.10 -3.58
N LEU A 154 -10.10 -4.52 -2.80
CA LEU A 154 -8.79 -4.91 -3.32
C LEU A 154 -8.85 -6.38 -3.76
N ILE A 155 -8.49 -6.64 -5.01
CA ILE A 155 -8.59 -7.94 -5.65
C ILE A 155 -7.25 -8.26 -6.31
N LYS A 156 -6.69 -9.43 -6.00
CA LYS A 156 -5.54 -9.96 -6.73
C LYS A 156 -6.00 -10.55 -8.05
N HIS A 157 -5.34 -10.21 -9.15
CA HIS A 157 -5.55 -10.88 -10.42
C HIS A 157 -4.72 -12.16 -10.53
N LYS A 158 -5.15 -13.10 -11.40
CA LYS A 158 -4.34 -14.27 -11.73
C LYS A 158 -3.09 -13.85 -12.51
N ASP A 159 -1.93 -14.25 -12.02
CA ASP A 159 -0.60 -14.13 -12.65
C ASP A 159 0.39 -15.08 -11.93
N GLU A 160 1.67 -14.96 -12.26
CA GLU A 160 2.76 -15.79 -11.69
C GLU A 160 3.04 -15.55 -10.19
N TYR A 161 2.54 -14.46 -9.59
CA TYR A 161 2.76 -14.12 -8.19
C TYR A 161 1.61 -14.55 -7.27
N VAL A 162 0.66 -15.32 -7.77
CA VAL A 162 -0.45 -15.86 -6.96
C VAL A 162 0.08 -16.79 -5.89
N GLN A 163 -0.36 -16.57 -4.66
CA GLN A 163 -0.12 -17.46 -3.52
C GLN A 163 -1.46 -17.75 -2.86
N LYS A 164 -1.89 -19.01 -2.90
CA LYS A 164 -3.08 -19.47 -2.20
C LYS A 164 -2.91 -19.34 -0.70
N ASP A 165 -4.01 -19.13 0.01
CA ASP A 165 -4.03 -19.04 1.47
C ASP A 165 -3.10 -17.94 2.05
N TYR A 166 -2.76 -16.93 1.23
CA TYR A 166 -1.87 -15.84 1.65
C TYR A 166 -2.47 -15.03 2.80
N ASN A 167 -1.73 -14.94 3.90
CA ASN A 167 -2.06 -14.11 5.06
C ASN A 167 -1.02 -13.01 5.26
N ALA A 168 -1.45 -11.75 5.18
CA ALA A 168 -0.56 -10.60 5.36
C ALA A 168 0.07 -10.53 6.77
N ASN A 169 -0.59 -11.13 7.77
CA ASN A 169 -0.10 -11.12 9.15
C ASN A 169 1.16 -11.97 9.34
N ASP A 170 1.43 -12.93 8.45
CA ASP A 170 2.61 -13.80 8.53
C ASP A 170 3.92 -13.03 8.23
N TYR A 171 3.80 -11.80 7.72
CA TYR A 171 4.92 -10.94 7.36
C TYR A 171 5.06 -9.76 8.33
N ASP A 172 5.20 -10.03 9.64
CA ASP A 172 5.32 -8.99 10.68
C ASP A 172 6.71 -8.39 10.80
N PHE A 173 7.22 -7.80 9.71
CA PHE A 173 8.50 -7.10 9.69
C PHE A 173 8.47 -5.93 8.72
N SER A 174 9.14 -4.83 9.06
CA SER A 174 9.24 -3.65 8.22
C SER A 174 9.99 -3.95 6.93
N ALA A 175 9.46 -3.50 5.79
CA ALA A 175 10.19 -3.54 4.53
C ALA A 175 11.45 -2.64 4.57
N LYS A 176 11.40 -1.56 5.36
CA LYS A 176 12.47 -0.55 5.50
C LYS A 176 13.53 -0.95 6.51
N THR A 177 13.12 -1.29 7.74
CA THR A 177 14.04 -1.48 8.87
C THR A 177 14.19 -2.93 9.31
N LYS A 178 13.39 -3.85 8.75
CA LYS A 178 13.29 -5.26 9.15
C LYS A 178 12.77 -5.50 10.57
N ARG A 179 12.48 -4.44 11.34
CA ARG A 179 11.88 -4.52 12.67
C ARG A 179 10.45 -5.04 12.64
N THR A 180 10.08 -5.82 13.64
CA THR A 180 8.71 -6.22 13.96
C THR A 180 7.89 -5.04 14.48
N LEU A 181 6.56 -5.20 14.56
CA LEU A 181 5.68 -4.14 15.06
C LEU A 181 5.97 -3.83 16.53
N THR A 182 6.29 -4.87 17.29
CA THR A 182 6.69 -4.78 18.70
C THR A 182 8.01 -4.03 18.89
N GLU A 183 9.02 -4.31 18.07
CA GLU A 183 10.30 -3.58 18.16
C GLU A 183 10.14 -2.09 17.81
N ILE A 184 9.25 -1.77 16.87
CA ILE A 184 8.93 -0.37 16.54
C ILE A 184 8.24 0.32 17.73
N SER A 185 7.32 -0.36 18.42
CA SER A 185 6.61 0.22 19.57
C SER A 185 7.52 0.40 20.79
N GLN A 186 8.53 -0.45 20.96
CA GLN A 186 9.48 -0.39 22.09
C GLN A 186 10.61 0.63 21.89
N ASN A 187 11.09 0.84 20.66
CA ASN A 187 12.23 1.73 20.39
C ASN A 187 11.97 3.22 20.67
N VAL A 188 10.72 3.64 20.84
CA VAL A 188 10.41 5.04 21.23
C VAL A 188 10.46 5.20 22.76
N ILE A 189 10.11 4.15 23.53
CA ILE A 189 10.08 4.22 25.00
C ILE A 189 11.49 4.40 25.57
N HIS A 190 12.51 3.82 24.94
CA HIS A 190 13.90 3.98 25.41
C HIS A 190 14.45 5.40 25.16
N ASN A 191 14.09 6.02 24.03
CA ASN A 191 14.52 7.40 23.72
C ASN A 191 13.82 8.47 24.58
N ILE A 192 12.58 8.23 25.03
CA ILE A 192 11.89 9.14 25.96
C ILE A 192 12.50 9.07 27.37
N LYS A 193 12.92 7.86 27.81
CA LYS A 193 13.57 7.68 29.12
C LYS A 193 14.97 8.28 29.20
N THR A 194 15.75 8.24 28.12
CA THR A 194 17.10 8.84 28.11
C THR A 194 17.08 10.36 28.05
N THR A 195 16.08 10.98 27.40
CA THR A 195 15.94 12.45 27.42
C THR A 195 15.54 13.02 28.77
N HIS A 196 14.85 12.24 29.63
CA HIS A 196 14.49 12.69 30.98
C HIS A 196 15.61 12.55 32.02
N HIS A 197 16.70 11.83 31.71
CA HIS A 197 17.88 11.74 32.58
C HIS A 197 19.03 12.68 32.18
N ALA A 198 18.90 13.42 31.08
CA ALA A 198 19.90 14.40 30.64
C ALA A 198 19.68 15.82 31.22
N PHE A 199 18.61 16.01 31.99
CA PHE A 199 18.35 17.21 32.79
C PHE A 199 18.02 16.79 34.22
N SER A 200 19.06 16.40 34.97
CA SER A 200 19.03 16.22 36.42
C SER A 200 20.40 16.61 36.97
#